data_AF-A0AB73KYS1-F1
#
_entry.id   AF-A0AB73KYS1-F1
#
_cell.length_a   1.000
_cell.length_b   1.000
_cell.length_c   1.000
_cell.angle_alpha   90.00
_cell.angle_beta   90.00
_cell.angle_gamma   90.00
#
_symmetry.space_group_name_H-M   'P 1'
#
loop_
_entity.id
_entity.type
_entity.pdbx_description
1 polymer ?
#
loop_
_entity_poly.entity_id
_entity_poly.type
_entity_poly.pdbx_seq_one_letter_code
_entity_poly.pdbx_strand_id
1 'polypeptide(L)'
;CQNTSIAQQLDAGIRFLDVRCRVTGGSFAIHHAAFFQDLMFGDVLVDCWNFLAGHPSETVLMRVKQEYSEVADAEFRRIFDLYLDQKGWRPLFRIDSGLPTLGQARGKVVLLADNGGLPGVRYGDSALFDIQDDYNTEPFAKRGRIENHFRKAVQQPEKQFVNY
;
A
#
# COMPACT_ATOMS: atom_id res chain seq x y z
N CYS A 1 -1.61 1.82 -13.13
CA CYS A 1 -2.39 2.66 -14.06
C CYS A 1 -3.68 3.07 -13.36
N GLN A 2 -4.04 4.36 -13.40
CA GLN A 2 -5.33 4.92 -12.98
C GLN A 2 -5.55 6.22 -13.78
N ASN A 3 -6.80 6.65 -13.96
CA ASN A 3 -7.17 7.94 -14.57
C ASN A 3 -7.91 8.87 -13.59
N THR A 4 -7.91 8.53 -12.29
CA THR A 4 -8.53 9.27 -11.19
C THR A 4 -7.50 9.58 -10.12
N SER A 5 -7.63 10.73 -9.45
CA SER A 5 -6.76 11.09 -8.32
C SER A 5 -6.93 10.14 -7.13
N ILE A 6 -6.04 10.21 -6.13
CA ILE A 6 -6.17 9.41 -4.91
C ILE A 6 -7.45 9.77 -4.17
N ALA A 7 -7.75 11.06 -3.99
CA ALA A 7 -9.01 11.51 -3.41
C ALA A 7 -10.25 10.91 -4.12
N GLN A 8 -10.31 10.97 -5.46
CA GLN A 8 -11.42 10.39 -6.23
C GLN A 8 -11.56 8.88 -6.04
N GLN A 9 -10.43 8.16 -5.95
CA GLN A 9 -10.44 6.72 -5.68
C GLN A 9 -11.00 6.41 -4.30
N LEU A 10 -10.58 7.17 -3.28
CA LEU A 10 -11.07 7.02 -1.91
C LEU A 10 -12.57 7.34 -1.83
N ASP A 11 -13.04 8.40 -2.47
CA ASP A 11 -14.47 8.75 -2.54
C ASP A 11 -15.29 7.68 -3.27
N ALA A 12 -14.71 6.99 -4.25
CA ALA A 12 -15.33 5.87 -4.97
C ALA A 12 -15.34 4.54 -4.19
N GLY A 13 -14.80 4.51 -2.96
CA GLY A 13 -14.82 3.33 -2.09
C GLY A 13 -13.54 2.49 -2.09
N ILE A 14 -12.47 2.92 -2.76
CA ILE A 14 -11.18 2.21 -2.72
C ILE A 14 -10.56 2.38 -1.33
N ARG A 15 -10.08 1.29 -0.73
CA ARG A 15 -9.45 1.27 0.61
C ARG A 15 -8.09 0.56 0.63
N PHE A 16 -7.61 0.10 -0.52
CA PHE A 16 -6.27 -0.45 -0.69
C PHE A 16 -5.52 0.34 -1.76
N LEU A 17 -4.37 0.89 -1.41
CA LEU A 17 -3.49 1.65 -2.32
C LEU A 17 -2.17 0.91 -2.49
N ASP A 18 -1.81 0.58 -3.75
CA ASP A 18 -0.49 0.06 -4.14
C ASP A 18 0.45 1.23 -4.48
N VAL A 19 1.18 1.72 -3.48
CA VAL A 19 2.03 2.91 -3.59
C VAL A 19 3.48 2.48 -3.83
N ARG A 20 3.96 2.78 -5.04
CA ARG A 20 5.28 2.36 -5.53
C ARG A 20 6.22 3.56 -5.57
N CYS A 21 7.18 3.57 -4.66
CA CYS A 21 8.05 4.70 -4.38
C CYS A 21 9.45 4.49 -4.98
N ARG A 22 9.90 5.45 -5.77
CA ARG A 22 11.31 5.60 -6.15
C ARG A 22 11.95 6.68 -5.29
N VAL A 23 13.15 6.42 -4.76
CA VAL A 23 13.93 7.47 -4.09
C VAL A 23 14.47 8.46 -5.11
N THR A 24 14.15 9.73 -4.94
CA THR A 24 14.66 10.85 -5.76
C THR A 24 14.92 12.06 -4.86
N GLY A 25 16.16 12.56 -4.85
CA GLY A 25 16.53 13.76 -4.09
C GLY A 25 16.22 13.67 -2.58
N GLY A 26 16.29 12.47 -1.98
CA GLY A 26 15.96 12.26 -0.56
C GLY A 26 14.45 12.26 -0.25
N SER A 27 13.59 12.11 -1.25
CA SER A 27 12.14 11.98 -1.13
C SER A 27 11.62 10.79 -1.94
N PHE A 28 10.34 10.47 -1.80
CA PHE A 28 9.67 9.44 -2.59
C PHE A 28 8.81 10.05 -3.70
N ALA A 29 9.17 9.73 -4.95
CA ALA A 29 8.36 9.95 -6.14
C ALA A 29 7.56 8.68 -6.45
N ILE A 30 6.32 8.81 -6.94
CA ILE A 30 5.49 7.66 -7.32
C ILE A 30 5.83 7.23 -8.74
N HIS A 31 6.08 5.94 -8.91
CA HIS A 31 6.59 5.37 -10.14
C HIS A 31 5.81 4.15 -10.60
N HIS A 32 5.82 3.93 -11.91
CA HIS A 32 5.52 2.65 -12.53
C HIS A 32 6.75 2.22 -13.32
N ALA A 33 7.52 1.27 -12.77
CA ALA A 33 8.86 0.97 -13.24
C ALA A 33 9.69 2.28 -13.42
N ALA A 34 10.27 2.48 -14.59
CA ALA A 34 11.09 3.66 -14.88
C ALA A 34 10.31 4.99 -14.90
N PHE A 35 8.98 4.95 -15.01
CA PHE A 35 8.17 6.12 -15.35
C PHE A 35 7.63 6.81 -14.11
N PHE A 36 7.95 8.09 -13.97
CA PHE A 36 7.33 8.97 -12.97
C PHE A 36 5.83 9.12 -13.28
N GLN A 37 5.00 9.19 -12.25
CA GLN A 37 3.53 9.26 -12.39
C GLN A 37 2.97 10.65 -12.06
N ASP A 38 3.80 11.69 -12.13
CA ASP A 38 3.43 13.08 -11.80
C ASP A 38 2.82 13.24 -10.41
N LEU A 39 3.28 12.42 -9.46
CA LEU A 39 2.77 12.34 -8.09
C LEU A 39 3.91 12.04 -7.11
N MET A 40 3.96 12.78 -6.00
CA MET A 40 4.91 12.54 -4.92
C MET A 40 4.22 11.80 -3.76
N PHE A 41 4.98 11.10 -2.93
CA PHE A 41 4.41 10.38 -1.78
C PHE A 41 3.68 11.32 -0.82
N GLY A 42 4.16 12.55 -0.67
CA GLY A 42 3.49 13.57 0.17
C GLY A 42 2.07 13.88 -0.28
N ASP A 43 1.81 13.90 -1.60
CA ASP A 43 0.48 14.15 -2.15
C ASP A 43 -0.49 13.02 -1.78
N VAL A 44 -0.01 11.77 -1.85
CA VAL A 44 -0.77 10.59 -1.40
C VAL A 44 -1.11 10.67 0.09
N LEU A 45 -0.17 11.12 0.93
CA LEU A 45 -0.40 11.27 2.38
C LEU A 45 -1.42 12.35 2.68
N VAL A 46 -1.38 13.48 1.97
CA VAL A 46 -2.35 14.56 2.10
C VAL A 46 -3.76 14.08 1.75
N ASP A 47 -3.93 13.37 0.63
CA ASP A 47 -5.23 12.84 0.22
C ASP A 47 -5.78 11.82 1.23
N CYS A 48 -4.95 10.90 1.71
CA CYS A 48 -5.33 9.95 2.76
C CYS A 48 -5.70 10.65 4.08
N TRP A 49 -4.95 11.67 4.48
CA TRP A 49 -5.21 12.44 5.69
C TRP A 49 -6.56 13.14 5.62
N ASN A 50 -6.81 13.87 4.52
CA ASN A 50 -8.05 14.61 4.32
C ASN A 50 -9.25 13.65 4.29
N PHE A 51 -9.13 12.53 3.57
CA PHE A 51 -10.16 11.51 3.51
C PHE A 51 -10.49 10.94 4.91
N LEU A 52 -9.48 10.52 5.68
CA LEU A 52 -9.70 9.92 7.00
C LEU A 52 -10.17 10.94 8.04
N ALA A 53 -9.83 12.22 7.89
CA ALA A 53 -10.38 13.30 8.70
C ALA A 53 -11.87 13.54 8.42
N GLY A 54 -12.29 13.47 7.15
CA GLY A 54 -13.70 13.56 6.74
C GLY A 54 -14.52 12.29 7.03
N HIS A 55 -13.84 11.14 7.09
CA HIS A 55 -14.45 9.82 7.27
C HIS A 55 -13.74 9.01 8.37
N PRO A 56 -13.84 9.43 9.66
CA PRO A 56 -13.08 8.83 10.75
C PRO A 56 -13.45 7.36 11.05
N SER A 57 -14.57 6.87 10.50
CA SER A 57 -14.96 5.47 10.57
C SER A 57 -14.15 4.56 9.62
N GLU A 58 -13.49 5.14 8.61
CA GLU A 58 -12.81 4.41 7.54
C GLU A 58 -11.34 4.13 7.89
N THR A 59 -10.68 3.30 7.09
CA THR A 59 -9.24 3.04 7.14
C THR A 59 -8.71 2.81 5.74
N VAL A 60 -7.42 3.03 5.51
CA VAL A 60 -6.77 2.74 4.23
C VAL A 60 -5.62 1.76 4.47
N LEU A 61 -5.60 0.66 3.73
CA LEU A 61 -4.43 -0.20 3.60
C LEU A 61 -3.51 0.40 2.54
N MET A 62 -2.26 0.66 2.89
CA MET A 62 -1.28 1.23 1.95
C MET A 62 -0.08 0.31 1.86
N ARG A 63 0.06 -0.37 0.71
CA ARG A 63 1.31 -1.02 0.35
C ARG A 63 2.31 0.05 -0.04
N VAL A 64 3.46 0.05 0.62
CA VAL A 64 4.61 0.89 0.25
C VAL A 64 5.71 -0.01 -0.26
N LYS A 65 6.00 0.11 -1.55
CA LYS A 65 6.99 -0.69 -2.28
C LYS A 65 8.15 0.19 -2.76
N GLN A 66 9.38 -0.32 -2.69
CA GLN A 66 10.50 0.28 -3.42
C GLN A 66 10.41 -0.08 -4.91
N GLU A 67 10.37 0.94 -5.77
CA GLU A 67 10.20 0.79 -7.21
C GLU A 67 11.35 1.46 -7.96
N TYR A 68 11.94 0.73 -8.91
CA TYR A 68 12.96 1.25 -9.83
C TYR A 68 14.08 2.07 -9.14
N SER A 69 14.55 1.54 -8.00
CA SER A 69 15.57 2.15 -7.15
C SER A 69 16.44 1.06 -6.55
N GLU A 70 17.74 1.32 -6.46
CA GLU A 70 18.74 0.39 -5.91
C GLU A 70 19.26 0.83 -4.53
N VAL A 71 18.60 1.81 -3.88
CA VAL A 71 19.00 2.19 -2.53
C VAL A 71 18.86 1.02 -1.58
N ALA A 72 19.75 0.93 -0.60
CA ALA A 72 19.66 -0.07 0.45
C ALA A 72 18.40 0.14 1.31
N ASP A 73 17.88 -0.94 1.88
CA ASP A 73 16.73 -0.93 2.80
C ASP A 73 16.87 0.09 3.92
N ALA A 74 18.08 0.25 4.47
CA ALA A 74 18.36 1.23 5.53
C ALA A 74 18.14 2.67 5.06
N GLU A 75 18.48 2.99 3.80
CA GLU A 75 18.28 4.33 3.24
C GLU A 75 16.82 4.57 2.89
N PHE A 76 16.15 3.57 2.29
CA PHE A 76 14.70 3.65 2.06
C PHE A 76 13.95 3.87 3.38
N ARG A 77 14.31 3.12 4.42
CA ARG A 77 13.77 3.29 5.77
C ARG A 77 14.07 4.67 6.34
N ARG A 78 15.31 5.15 6.25
CA ARG A 78 15.70 6.47 6.74
C ARG A 78 14.81 7.56 6.15
N ILE A 79 14.57 7.53 4.83
CA ILE A 79 13.68 8.50 4.17
C ILE A 79 12.25 8.37 4.66
N PHE A 80 11.73 7.15 4.82
CA PHE A 80 10.38 6.94 5.38
C PHE A 80 10.25 7.50 6.81
N ASP A 81 11.26 7.32 7.66
CA ASP A 81 11.27 7.90 9.01
C ASP A 81 11.29 9.44 8.98
N LEU A 82 11.91 10.09 7.98
CA LEU A 82 11.78 11.54 7.80
C LEU A 82 10.32 11.96 7.55
N TYR A 83 9.55 11.18 6.78
CA TYR A 83 8.11 11.45 6.61
C TYR A 83 7.37 11.34 7.93
N LEU A 84 7.64 10.30 8.71
CA LEU A 84 6.95 10.06 9.98
C LEU A 84 7.26 11.16 11.01
N ASP A 85 8.54 11.44 11.23
CA ASP A 85 9.00 12.19 12.40
C ASP A 85 9.29 13.65 12.09
N GLN A 86 10.00 13.94 10.99
CA GLN A 86 10.35 15.33 10.65
C GLN A 86 9.22 16.05 9.93
N LYS A 87 8.50 15.35 9.05
CA LYS A 87 7.34 15.91 8.32
C LYS A 87 6.02 15.71 9.08
N GLY A 88 6.04 15.02 10.22
CA GLY A 88 4.90 14.93 11.14
C GLY A 88 3.81 13.95 10.72
N TRP A 89 4.05 13.03 9.79
CA TRP A 89 3.02 12.09 9.32
C TRP A 89 2.79 10.88 10.23
N ARG A 90 3.60 10.70 11.30
CA ARG A 90 3.44 9.57 12.23
C ARG A 90 2.01 9.36 12.73
N PRO A 91 1.22 10.39 13.10
CA PRO A 91 -0.15 10.20 13.57
C PRO A 91 -1.10 9.62 12.52
N LEU A 92 -0.81 9.75 11.22
CA LEU A 92 -1.64 9.16 10.16
C LEU A 92 -1.57 7.63 10.15
N PHE A 93 -0.42 7.08 10.52
CA PHE A 93 -0.15 5.66 10.35
C PHE A 93 -0.48 4.83 11.59
N ARG A 94 -1.03 3.65 11.33
CA ARG A 94 -0.94 2.49 12.22
C ARG A 94 0.29 1.69 11.76
N ILE A 95 1.31 1.61 12.61
CA ILE A 95 2.54 0.84 12.36
C ILE A 95 2.71 -0.24 13.44
N ASP A 96 2.59 -1.50 13.04
CA ASP A 96 2.83 -2.71 13.85
C ASP A 96 2.97 -3.92 12.90
N SER A 97 3.50 -5.03 13.36
CA SER A 97 3.76 -6.23 12.53
C SER A 97 2.50 -7.03 12.21
N GLY A 98 1.51 -7.07 13.11
CA GLY A 98 0.26 -7.81 12.90
C GLY A 98 -0.81 -7.00 12.19
N LEU A 99 -1.81 -7.64 11.61
CA LEU A 99 -2.98 -6.95 11.07
C LEU A 99 -3.90 -6.45 12.21
N PRO A 100 -4.38 -5.20 12.15
CA PRO A 100 -5.31 -4.68 13.15
C PRO A 100 -6.74 -5.18 12.88
N THR A 101 -7.57 -5.23 13.93
CA THR A 101 -9.02 -5.23 13.74
C THR A 101 -9.47 -3.91 13.10
N LEU A 102 -10.65 -3.88 12.48
CA LEU A 102 -11.19 -2.64 11.91
C LEU A 102 -11.23 -1.52 12.96
N GLY A 103 -11.66 -1.80 14.18
CA GLY A 103 -11.72 -0.82 15.27
C GLY A 103 -10.37 -0.17 15.59
N GLN A 104 -9.28 -0.94 15.55
CA GLN A 104 -7.91 -0.43 15.74
C GLN A 104 -7.38 0.34 14.52
N ALA A 105 -7.96 0.12 13.33
CA ALA A 105 -7.53 0.71 12.07
C ALA A 105 -8.25 2.02 11.72
N ARG A 106 -9.44 2.28 12.29
CA ARG A 106 -10.26 3.46 11.98
C ARG A 106 -9.47 4.76 12.14
N GLY A 107 -9.60 5.66 11.16
CA GLY A 107 -8.91 6.94 11.09
C GLY A 107 -7.41 6.85 10.83
N LYS A 108 -6.89 5.66 10.45
CA LYS A 108 -5.46 5.43 10.18
C LYS A 108 -5.22 4.79 8.82
N VAL A 109 -4.02 5.03 8.31
CA VAL A 109 -3.41 4.23 7.25
C VAL A 109 -2.69 3.05 7.88
N VAL A 110 -3.09 1.81 7.55
CA VAL A 110 -2.34 0.61 7.93
C VAL A 110 -1.22 0.39 6.91
N LEU A 111 0.01 0.47 7.39
CA LEU A 111 1.20 0.30 6.56
C LEU A 111 1.43 -1.18 6.23
N LEU A 112 1.44 -1.51 4.94
CA LEU A 112 1.88 -2.79 4.41
C LEU A 112 3.26 -2.60 3.77
N ALA A 113 4.30 -3.12 4.42
CA ALA A 113 5.68 -2.97 3.99
C ALA A 113 6.04 -3.97 2.88
N ASP A 114 6.43 -3.45 1.71
CA ASP A 114 7.03 -4.19 0.61
C ASP A 114 8.44 -3.63 0.29
N ASN A 115 9.22 -3.51 1.36
CA ASN A 115 10.66 -3.23 1.40
C ASN A 115 11.20 -3.78 2.74
N GLY A 116 12.43 -4.29 2.79
CA GLY A 116 12.96 -4.98 3.98
C GLY A 116 13.17 -4.06 5.18
N GLY A 117 13.48 -2.78 4.96
CA GLY A 117 13.75 -1.79 6.02
C GLY A 117 12.49 -1.17 6.64
N LEU A 118 11.37 -1.18 5.92
CA LEU A 118 10.12 -0.57 6.41
C LEU A 118 9.53 -1.31 7.63
N PRO A 119 8.95 -0.58 8.59
CA PRO A 119 8.16 -1.19 9.66
C PRO A 119 6.74 -1.50 9.16
N GLY A 120 5.89 -2.09 10.00
CA GLY A 120 4.50 -2.39 9.65
C GLY A 120 4.30 -3.86 9.27
N VAL A 121 3.14 -4.14 8.67
CA VAL A 121 2.74 -5.50 8.29
C VAL A 121 3.53 -5.91 7.05
N ARG A 122 4.22 -7.05 7.08
CA ARG A 122 4.99 -7.51 5.93
C ARG A 122 4.05 -7.98 4.83
N TYR A 123 4.03 -7.26 3.71
CA TYR A 123 3.09 -7.52 2.62
C TYR A 123 3.32 -8.92 2.00
N GLY A 124 4.58 -9.34 1.86
CA GLY A 124 4.96 -10.65 1.35
C GLY A 124 4.93 -11.80 2.36
N ASP A 125 4.39 -11.59 3.58
CA ASP A 125 4.29 -12.66 4.57
C ASP A 125 3.20 -13.66 4.18
N SER A 126 3.63 -14.85 3.75
CA SER A 126 2.73 -15.92 3.28
C SER A 126 1.89 -16.57 4.38
N ALA A 127 2.23 -16.34 5.66
CA ALA A 127 1.41 -16.74 6.78
C ALA A 127 0.19 -15.81 6.95
N LEU A 128 0.34 -14.53 6.59
CA LEU A 128 -0.74 -13.55 6.66
C LEU A 128 -1.53 -13.45 5.36
N PHE A 129 -0.84 -13.43 4.22
CA PHE A 129 -1.40 -13.16 2.91
C PHE A 129 -1.28 -14.34 1.94
N ASP A 130 -2.32 -14.53 1.14
CA ASP A 130 -2.30 -15.29 -0.11
C ASP A 130 -2.44 -14.28 -1.24
N ILE A 131 -1.45 -14.23 -2.15
CA ILE A 131 -1.35 -13.18 -3.16
C ILE A 131 -1.32 -13.83 -4.54
N GLN A 132 -2.24 -13.39 -5.41
CA GLN A 132 -2.22 -13.71 -6.83
C GLN A 132 -1.85 -12.44 -7.59
N ASP A 133 -0.61 -12.36 -8.06
CA ASP A 133 -0.05 -11.21 -8.79
C ASP A 133 0.64 -11.66 -10.09
N ASP A 134 0.03 -12.60 -10.82
CA ASP A 134 0.54 -13.10 -12.11
C ASP A 134 0.30 -12.07 -13.24
N TYR A 135 0.86 -10.87 -13.09
CA TYR A 135 0.58 -9.68 -13.91
C TYR A 135 0.96 -9.84 -15.39
N ASN A 136 1.87 -10.75 -15.74
CA ASN A 136 2.37 -10.98 -17.11
C ASN A 136 1.71 -12.19 -17.80
N THR A 137 0.52 -12.60 -17.35
CA THR A 137 -0.20 -13.75 -17.90
C THR A 137 -1.19 -13.33 -18.98
N GLU A 138 -1.37 -14.16 -19.99
CA GLU A 138 -2.42 -14.01 -21.01
C GLU A 138 -3.81 -13.77 -20.38
N PRO A 139 -4.66 -12.86 -20.93
CA PRO A 139 -5.88 -12.41 -20.25
C PRO A 139 -6.84 -13.51 -19.80
N PHE A 140 -7.07 -14.54 -20.63
CA PHE A 140 -7.95 -15.66 -20.26
C PHE A 140 -7.37 -16.50 -19.13
N ALA A 141 -6.06 -16.75 -19.15
CA ALA A 141 -5.39 -17.46 -18.08
C ALA A 141 -5.36 -16.62 -16.79
N LYS A 142 -5.17 -15.30 -16.90
CA LYS A 142 -5.26 -14.37 -15.76
C LYS A 142 -6.65 -14.39 -15.13
N ARG A 143 -7.72 -14.34 -15.93
CA ARG A 143 -9.09 -14.50 -15.43
C ARG A 143 -9.27 -15.81 -14.66
N GLY A 144 -8.79 -16.92 -15.22
CA GLY A 144 -8.86 -18.22 -14.53
C GLY A 144 -8.14 -18.20 -13.17
N ARG A 145 -6.97 -17.57 -13.09
CA ARG A 145 -6.21 -17.41 -11.83
C ARG A 145 -6.96 -16.54 -10.81
N ILE A 146 -7.56 -15.43 -11.25
CA ILE A 146 -8.39 -14.56 -10.39
C ILE A 146 -9.57 -15.35 -9.81
N GLU A 147 -10.32 -16.05 -10.66
CA GLU A 147 -11.49 -16.82 -10.23
C GLU A 147 -11.12 -17.96 -9.27
N ASN A 148 -10.02 -18.68 -9.53
CA ASN A 148 -9.55 -19.74 -8.65
C ASN A 148 -9.09 -19.19 -7.30
N HIS A 149 -8.39 -18.05 -7.28
CA HIS A 149 -7.95 -17.40 -6.05
C HIS A 149 -9.16 -16.92 -5.22
N PHE A 150 -10.19 -16.40 -5.87
CA PHE A 150 -11.47 -16.06 -5.21
C PHE A 150 -12.14 -17.29 -4.57
N ARG A 151 -12.26 -18.40 -5.32
CA ARG A 151 -12.85 -19.65 -4.78
C ARG A 151 -12.06 -20.19 -3.58
N LYS A 152 -10.73 -20.08 -3.61
CA LYS A 152 -9.85 -20.44 -2.50
C LYS A 152 -10.11 -19.55 -1.27
N ALA A 153 -10.29 -18.24 -1.46
CA ALA A 153 -10.56 -17.30 -0.37
C ALA A 153 -11.84 -17.64 0.41
N VAL A 154 -12.90 -18.03 -0.30
CA VAL A 154 -14.17 -18.46 0.33
C VAL A 154 -13.99 -19.67 1.25
N GLN A 155 -13.00 -20.53 0.98
CA GLN A 155 -12.72 -21.74 1.77
C GLN A 155 -11.77 -21.49 2.96
N GLN A 156 -11.15 -20.31 3.05
CA GLN A 156 -10.09 -20.01 4.02
C GLN A 156 -10.28 -18.62 4.67
N PRO A 157 -11.37 -18.40 5.43
CA PRO A 157 -11.74 -17.08 5.92
C PRO A 157 -10.74 -16.45 6.91
N GLU A 158 -9.88 -17.26 7.53
CA GLU A 158 -8.87 -16.81 8.49
C GLU A 158 -7.62 -16.19 7.81
N LYS A 159 -7.45 -16.40 6.49
CA LYS A 159 -6.30 -15.90 5.73
C LYS A 159 -6.70 -14.66 4.92
N GLN A 160 -5.79 -13.69 4.78
CA GLN A 160 -6.03 -12.53 3.93
C GLN A 160 -5.68 -12.83 2.48
N PHE A 161 -6.54 -12.42 1.56
CA PHE A 161 -6.36 -12.65 0.12
C PHE A 161 -6.18 -11.33 -0.61
N VAL A 162 -5.11 -11.20 -1.40
CA VAL A 162 -4.90 -10.05 -2.30
C VAL A 162 -4.86 -10.56 -3.74
N ASN A 163 -5.84 -10.16 -4.53
CA ASN A 163 -6.05 -10.66 -5.87
C ASN A 163 -5.94 -9.49 -6.86
N TYR A 164 -4.85 -9.47 -7.64
CA TYR A 164 -4.65 -8.53 -8.74
C TYR A 164 -5.23 -9.08 -10.04
#